data_AF-A0A2A5CPG9-F1
#
_entry.id   AF-A0A2A5CPG9-F1
#
_cell.length_a   1.000
_cell.length_b   1.000
_cell.length_c   1.000
_cell.angle_alpha   90.00
_cell.angle_beta   90.00
_cell.angle_gamma   90.00
#
_symmetry.space_group_name_H-M   'P 1'
#
loop_
_entity.id
_entity.type
_entity.pdbx_description
1 polymer ?
#
loop_
_entity_poly.entity_id
_entity_poly.type
_entity_poly.pdbx_seq_one_letter_code
_entity_poly.pdbx_strand_id
1 'polypeptide(L)'
;MSVLHVTSPHAHSPLSTNTLMRHVIYATIPGLVVLTALFGWGTLINVIFASCVAIAAEAFVLKLRNRPIAFSIKDGSAVLTAVLLALAIPPTAPWWLTVIGIIFAIVIAKQLYGGLGSNPFDPAMIGYVL
;
A
#
# COMPACT_ATOMS: atom_id res chain seq x y z
N MET A 1 -26.74 -38.76 -19.69
CA MET A 1 -25.32 -38.41 -19.46
C MET A 1 -25.19 -36.90 -19.37
N SER A 2 -24.97 -36.34 -18.19
CA SER A 2 -24.59 -34.92 -18.07
C SER A 2 -23.15 -34.76 -18.53
N VAL A 3 -22.95 -34.02 -19.62
CA VAL A 3 -21.61 -33.66 -20.08
C VAL A 3 -20.92 -32.82 -19.01
N LEU A 4 -19.78 -33.30 -18.51
CA LEU A 4 -18.91 -32.52 -17.64
C LEU A 4 -18.41 -31.33 -18.45
N HIS A 5 -18.94 -30.14 -18.16
CA HIS A 5 -18.44 -28.89 -18.71
C HIS A 5 -17.11 -28.56 -18.02
N VAL A 6 -16.03 -29.13 -18.53
CA VAL A 6 -14.66 -28.77 -18.11
C VAL A 6 -14.38 -27.40 -18.69
N THR A 7 -14.63 -26.35 -17.89
CA THR A 7 -14.18 -25.00 -18.21
C THR A 7 -12.67 -25.04 -18.40
N SER A 8 -12.18 -24.33 -19.42
CA SER A 8 -10.77 -24.28 -19.83
C SER A 8 -9.82 -24.26 -18.62
N PRO A 9 -8.73 -25.05 -18.65
CA PRO A 9 -7.82 -25.16 -17.52
C PRO A 9 -7.19 -23.79 -17.31
N HIS A 10 -7.59 -23.11 -16.23
CA HIS A 10 -6.91 -21.91 -15.73
C HIS A 10 -5.58 -22.35 -15.09
N ALA A 11 -4.69 -22.92 -15.90
CA ALA A 11 -3.38 -23.47 -15.54
C ALA A 11 -2.32 -22.39 -15.31
N HIS A 12 -2.74 -21.20 -14.90
CA HIS A 12 -1.85 -20.22 -14.30
C HIS A 12 -2.15 -20.24 -12.80
N SER A 13 -1.20 -20.74 -12.00
CA SER A 13 -1.26 -20.58 -10.55
C SER A 13 -1.57 -19.12 -10.25
N PRO A 14 -2.63 -18.80 -9.49
CA PRO A 14 -2.96 -17.42 -9.20
C PRO A 14 -1.76 -16.80 -8.50
N LEU A 15 -1.21 -15.73 -9.08
CA LEU A 15 -0.12 -14.97 -8.46
C LEU A 15 -0.59 -14.55 -7.07
N SER A 16 0.18 -14.89 -6.04
CA SER A 16 -0.18 -14.48 -4.68
C SER A 16 -0.23 -12.96 -4.61
N THR A 17 -1.21 -12.41 -3.88
CA THR A 17 -1.36 -10.95 -3.74
C THR A 17 -0.08 -10.31 -3.23
N ASN A 18 0.63 -10.97 -2.31
CA ASN A 18 1.93 -10.52 -1.82
C ASN A 18 2.99 -10.44 -2.92
N THR A 19 3.04 -11.45 -3.80
CA THR A 19 3.94 -11.43 -4.96
C THR A 19 3.63 -10.25 -5.86
N LEU A 20 2.36 -9.98 -6.17
CA LEU A 20 1.95 -8.84 -6.99
C LEU A 20 2.32 -7.50 -6.34
N MET A 21 2.01 -7.32 -5.06
CA MET A 21 2.34 -6.10 -4.31
C MET A 21 3.85 -5.82 -4.33
N ARG A 22 4.69 -6.85 -4.18
CA ARG A 22 6.15 -6.73 -4.29
C ARG A 22 6.61 -6.34 -5.70
N HIS A 23 6.01 -6.89 -6.75
CA HIS A 23 6.34 -6.50 -8.12
C HIS A 23 6.04 -5.03 -8.38
N VAL A 24 4.92 -4.51 -7.86
CA VAL A 24 4.59 -3.08 -7.97
C VAL A 24 5.62 -2.23 -7.23
N ILE A 25 6.02 -2.63 -6.01
CA ILE A 25 7.10 -1.95 -5.27
C ILE A 25 8.42 -1.96 -6.07
N TYR A 26 8.77 -3.07 -6.72
CA TYR A 26 9.97 -3.12 -7.55
C TYR A 26 9.85 -2.25 -8.80
N ALA A 27 8.66 -2.15 -9.39
CA ALA A 27 8.40 -1.28 -10.52
C ALA A 27 8.51 0.22 -10.16
N THR A 28 8.29 0.61 -8.91
CA THR A 28 8.44 2.01 -8.48
C THR A 28 9.88 2.41 -8.16
N ILE A 29 10.80 1.46 -7.96
CA ILE A 29 12.23 1.72 -7.69
C ILE A 29 12.87 2.65 -8.73
N PRO A 30 12.77 2.41 -10.05
CA PRO A 30 13.39 3.31 -11.03
C PRO A 30 12.85 4.75 -10.92
N GLY A 31 11.55 4.92 -10.66
CA GLY A 31 10.95 6.23 -10.42
C GLY A 31 11.49 6.89 -9.15
N LEU A 32 11.63 6.13 -8.06
CA LEU A 32 12.21 6.59 -6.81
C LEU A 32 13.67 7.04 -7.00
N VAL A 33 14.46 6.31 -7.79
CA VAL A 33 15.86 6.66 -8.09
C VAL A 33 15.94 8.00 -8.82
N VAL A 34 15.12 8.21 -9.86
CA VAL A 34 15.08 9.48 -10.59
C VAL A 34 14.63 10.63 -9.68
N LEU A 35 13.58 10.44 -8.88
CA LEU A 35 13.12 11.45 -7.92
C LEU A 35 14.20 11.82 -6.90
N THR A 36 14.93 10.83 -6.40
CA THR A 36 16.03 11.05 -5.45
C THR A 36 17.21 11.75 -6.11
N ALA A 37 17.47 11.50 -7.39
CA ALA A 37 18.50 12.23 -8.14
C ALA A 37 18.12 13.70 -8.38
N LEU A 38 16.83 14.01 -8.59
CA LEU A 38 16.36 15.38 -8.85
C LEU A 38 16.16 16.21 -7.58
N PHE A 39 15.59 15.63 -6.52
CA PHE A 39 15.23 16.33 -5.28
C PHE A 39 16.17 16.03 -4.10
N GLY A 40 17.18 15.19 -4.32
CA GLY A 40 18.14 14.78 -3.30
C GLY A 40 17.59 13.70 -2.35
N TRP A 41 18.30 13.48 -1.23
CA TRP A 41 18.02 12.41 -0.27
C TRP A 41 16.69 12.57 0.50
N GLY A 42 16.05 13.73 0.43
CA GLY A 42 14.79 14.01 1.14
C GLY A 42 13.63 13.10 0.71
N THR A 43 13.56 12.72 -0.57
CA THR A 43 12.54 11.79 -1.10
C THR A 43 12.62 10.42 -0.43
N LEU A 44 13.84 9.88 -0.31
CA LEU A 44 14.08 8.56 0.25
C LEU A 44 13.74 8.53 1.75
N ILE A 45 14.10 9.59 2.48
CA ILE A 45 13.73 9.76 3.88
C ILE A 45 12.20 9.84 4.02
N ASN A 46 11.52 10.61 3.17
CA ASN A 46 10.06 10.74 3.20
C ASN A 46 9.37 9.39 2.94
N VAL A 47 9.83 8.60 1.98
CA VAL A 47 9.27 7.28 1.66
C VAL A 47 9.47 6.28 2.81
N ILE A 48 10.65 6.27 3.43
CA ILE A 48 10.92 5.40 4.59
C ILE A 48 10.04 5.82 5.76
N PHE A 49 9.98 7.11 6.06
CA PHE A 49 9.17 7.66 7.13
C PHE A 49 7.68 7.36 6.93
N ALA A 50 7.17 7.60 5.72
CA ALA A 50 5.82 7.25 5.30
C ALA A 50 5.52 5.76 5.52
N SER A 51 6.43 4.88 5.10
CA SER A 51 6.27 3.44 5.25
C SER A 51 6.21 3.04 6.72
N CYS A 52 7.06 3.61 7.58
CA CYS A 52 7.01 3.38 9.03
C CYS A 52 5.68 3.81 9.64
N VAL A 53 5.19 5.00 9.27
CA VAL A 53 3.90 5.52 9.75
C VAL A 53 2.74 4.64 9.30
N ALA A 54 2.74 4.18 8.04
CA ALA A 54 1.70 3.30 7.52
C ALA A 54 1.63 1.96 8.24
N ILE A 55 2.79 1.32 8.49
CA ILE A 55 2.87 0.07 9.25
C ILE A 55 2.39 0.30 10.69
N ALA A 56 2.79 1.40 11.32
CA ALA A 56 2.37 1.74 12.68
C ALA A 56 0.85 1.97 12.76
N ALA A 57 0.28 2.72 11.83
CA ALA A 57 -1.17 2.98 11.75
C ALA A 57 -1.95 1.68 11.52
N GLU A 58 -1.49 0.83 10.61
CA GLU A 58 -2.13 -0.46 10.35
C GLU A 58 -2.06 -1.38 11.57
N ALA A 59 -0.88 -1.52 12.19
CA ALA A 59 -0.71 -2.32 13.40
C ALA A 59 -1.58 -1.81 14.54
N PHE A 60 -1.71 -0.50 14.70
CA PHE A 60 -2.56 0.12 15.71
C PHE A 60 -4.04 -0.21 15.49
N VAL A 61 -4.56 -0.05 14.28
CA VAL A 61 -5.96 -0.36 13.97
C VAL A 61 -6.25 -1.86 14.09
N LEU A 62 -5.33 -2.73 13.68
CA LEU A 62 -5.50 -4.18 13.82
C LEU A 62 -5.48 -4.63 15.27
N LYS A 63 -4.64 -4.00 16.10
CA LYS A 63 -4.63 -4.21 17.56
C LYS A 63 -5.98 -3.81 18.17
N LEU A 64 -6.55 -2.68 17.76
CA LEU A 64 -7.90 -2.27 18.19
C LEU A 64 -9.00 -3.24 17.72
N ARG A 65 -8.84 -3.82 16.52
CA ARG A 65 -9.79 -4.80 15.96
C ARG A 65 -9.57 -6.23 16.45
N ASN A 66 -8.60 -6.49 17.34
CA ASN A 66 -8.21 -7.84 17.79
C ASN A 66 -7.96 -8.83 16.63
N ARG A 67 -7.40 -8.36 15.52
CA ARG A 67 -7.07 -9.16 14.33
C ARG A 67 -5.57 -9.51 14.30
N PRO A 68 -5.17 -10.63 13.65
CA PRO A 68 -3.78 -11.04 13.60
C PRO A 68 -2.93 -10.04 12.80
N ILE A 69 -2.08 -9.30 13.51
CA ILE A 69 -1.19 -8.28 12.94
C ILE A 69 -0.22 -8.89 11.92
N ALA A 70 0.26 -10.11 12.18
CA ALA A 70 1.27 -10.78 11.36
C ALA A 70 0.80 -11.12 9.94
N PHE A 71 -0.51 -11.29 9.71
CA PHE A 71 -1.04 -11.58 8.37
C PHE A 71 -1.09 -10.31 7.53
N SER A 72 -1.66 -9.23 8.07
CA SER A 72 -1.82 -7.97 7.32
C SER A 72 -0.48 -7.29 6.99
N ILE A 73 0.52 -7.36 7.88
CA ILE A 73 1.85 -6.81 7.60
C ILE A 73 2.55 -7.60 6.48
N LYS A 74 2.34 -8.93 6.43
CA LYS A 74 2.95 -9.79 5.41
C LYS A 74 2.42 -9.53 4.00
N ASP A 75 1.23 -8.94 3.88
CA ASP A 75 0.61 -8.65 2.58
C ASP A 75 1.27 -7.47 1.84
N GLY A 76 2.10 -6.66 2.53
CA GLY A 76 2.91 -5.59 1.92
C GLY A 76 2.11 -4.39 1.38
N SER A 77 0.79 -4.44 1.46
CA SER A 77 -0.10 -3.44 0.88
C SER A 77 -0.05 -2.09 1.58
N ALA A 78 0.10 -2.05 2.92
CA ALA A 78 0.27 -0.77 3.63
C ALA A 78 1.55 -0.05 3.21
N VAL A 79 2.63 -0.81 2.97
CA VAL A 79 3.89 -0.27 2.46
C VAL A 79 3.71 0.23 1.03
N LEU A 80 3.03 -0.53 0.16
CA LEU A 80 2.75 -0.06 -1.20
C LEU A 80 1.95 1.24 -1.19
N THR A 81 0.89 1.34 -0.38
CA THR A 81 0.10 2.57 -0.24
C THR A 81 0.96 3.74 0.21
N ALA A 82 1.84 3.54 1.20
CA ALA A 82 2.74 4.57 1.69
C ALA A 82 3.74 5.03 0.63
N VAL A 83 4.32 4.09 -0.12
CA VAL A 83 5.26 4.37 -1.20
C VAL A 83 4.59 5.17 -2.31
N LEU A 84 3.40 4.76 -2.76
CA LEU A 84 2.66 5.46 -3.82
C LEU A 84 2.28 6.88 -3.40
N LEU A 85 1.79 7.06 -2.17
CA LEU A 85 1.42 8.37 -1.66
C LEU A 85 2.65 9.27 -1.45
N ALA A 86 3.75 8.73 -0.91
CA ALA A 86 4.99 9.49 -0.72
C ALA A 86 5.68 9.87 -2.04
N LEU A 87 5.48 9.09 -3.11
CA LEU A 87 5.94 9.43 -4.46
C LEU A 87 5.03 10.47 -5.15
N ALA A 88 3.74 10.50 -4.83
CA ALA A 88 2.78 11.45 -5.38
C ALA A 88 2.91 12.85 -4.76
N ILE A 89 3.34 12.95 -3.50
CA ILE A 89 3.52 14.21 -2.78
C ILE A 89 4.95 14.75 -2.98
N PRO A 90 5.14 16.05 -3.24
CA PRO A 90 6.48 16.65 -3.32
C PRO A 90 7.27 16.44 -2.02
N PRO A 91 8.57 16.11 -2.08
CA PRO A 91 9.40 15.91 -0.88
C PRO A 91 9.65 17.20 -0.09
N THR A 92 9.40 18.36 -0.71
CA THR A 92 9.44 19.68 -0.07
C THR A 92 8.18 19.97 0.75
N ALA A 93 7.15 19.13 0.65
CA ALA A 93 5.95 19.28 1.46
C ALA A 93 6.26 19.06 2.95
N PRO A 94 5.58 19.78 3.85
CA PRO A 94 5.72 19.55 5.28
C PRO A 94 5.43 18.10 5.67
N TRP A 95 6.30 17.52 6.51
CA TRP A 95 6.22 16.12 6.95
C TRP A 95 4.87 15.72 7.57
N TRP A 96 4.18 16.66 8.22
CA TRP A 96 2.88 16.42 8.86
C TRP A 96 1.77 16.14 7.84
N LEU A 97 1.85 16.68 6.62
CA LEU A 97 0.89 16.38 5.55
C LEU A 97 0.96 14.91 5.15
N THR A 98 2.17 14.40 4.91
CA THR A 98 2.39 12.99 4.59
C THR A 98 1.83 12.08 5.67
N VAL A 99 2.02 12.43 6.95
CA VAL A 99 1.51 11.66 8.09
C VAL A 99 -0.03 11.62 8.09
N ILE A 100 -0.68 12.77 7.95
CA ILE A 100 -2.15 12.85 7.96
C ILE A 100 -2.74 12.08 6.77
N GLY A 101 -2.18 12.25 5.57
CA GLY A 101 -2.63 11.54 4.37
C GLY A 101 -2.51 10.01 4.51
N ILE A 102 -1.42 9.53 5.12
CA ILE A 102 -1.22 8.09 5.38
C ILE A 102 -2.19 7.56 6.43
N ILE A 103 -2.38 8.29 7.53
CA ILE A 103 -3.33 7.90 8.56
C ILE A 103 -4.73 7.80 7.95
N PHE A 104 -5.13 8.76 7.12
CA PHE A 104 -6.42 8.73 6.44
C PHE A 104 -6.53 7.56 5.46
N ALA A 105 -5.52 7.33 4.62
CA ALA A 105 -5.47 6.20 3.69
C ALA A 105 -5.58 4.84 4.41
N ILE A 106 -4.85 4.65 5.51
CA ILE A 106 -4.84 3.37 6.21
C ILE A 106 -6.10 3.20 7.08
N VAL A 107 -6.44 4.18 7.91
CA VAL A 107 -7.53 4.05 8.88
C VAL A 107 -8.90 4.12 8.18
N ILE A 108 -9.11 5.12 7.34
CA ILE A 108 -10.41 5.40 6.72
C ILE A 108 -10.53 4.66 5.39
N ALA A 109 -9.59 4.84 4.47
CA ALA A 109 -9.75 4.24 3.15
C ALA A 109 -9.59 2.72 3.19
N LYS A 110 -8.70 2.18 4.04
CA LYS A 110 -8.42 0.73 4.07
C LYS A 110 -9.14 -0.04 5.17
N GLN A 111 -8.96 0.37 6.42
CA GLN A 111 -9.39 -0.44 7.56
C GLN A 111 -10.90 -0.34 7.86
N LEU A 112 -11.53 0.79 7.54
CA LEU A 112 -12.98 1.00 7.73
C LEU A 112 -13.81 0.01 6.89
N TYR A 113 -13.37 -0.28 5.66
CA TYR A 113 -14.05 -1.20 4.75
C TYR A 113 -13.70 -2.67 4.99
N GLY A 114 -12.93 -2.98 6.04
CA GLY A 114 -12.62 -4.34 6.43
C GLY A 114 -11.22 -4.81 6.08
N GLY A 115 -10.47 -4.07 5.25
CA GLY A 115 -9.08 -4.37 4.88
C GLY A 115 -8.92 -4.75 3.41
N LEU A 116 -7.91 -5.56 3.10
CA LEU A 116 -7.56 -5.92 1.73
C LEU A 116 -8.67 -6.72 1.04
N GLY A 117 -8.97 -6.33 -0.20
CA GLY A 117 -9.99 -6.96 -1.04
C GLY A 117 -11.40 -6.39 -0.87
N SER A 118 -11.64 -5.56 0.15
CA SER A 118 -12.92 -4.86 0.35
C SER A 118 -12.84 -3.35 0.11
N ASN A 119 -11.72 -2.87 -0.47
CA ASN A 119 -11.51 -1.46 -0.76
C ASN A 119 -12.23 -1.05 -2.05
N PRO A 120 -13.25 -0.16 -2.00
CA PRO A 120 -13.92 0.31 -3.20
C PRO A 120 -13.03 1.22 -4.06
N PHE A 121 -12.04 1.86 -3.44
CA PHE A 121 -11.11 2.81 -4.07
C PHE A 121 -9.67 2.52 -3.64
N ASP A 122 -8.72 3.00 -4.43
CA ASP A 122 -7.29 2.94 -4.07
C ASP A 122 -7.01 3.80 -2.81
N PRO A 123 -6.47 3.20 -1.73
CA PRO A 123 -6.21 3.94 -0.49
C PRO A 123 -5.21 5.09 -0.66
N ALA A 124 -4.21 4.95 -1.54
CA ALA A 124 -3.17 5.96 -1.71
C ALA A 124 -3.75 7.21 -2.37
N MET A 125 -4.61 7.03 -3.37
CA MET A 125 -5.31 8.14 -4.01
C MET A 125 -6.26 8.87 -3.07
N ILE A 126 -6.97 8.14 -2.19
CA ILE A 126 -7.81 8.78 -1.17
C ILE A 126 -6.96 9.63 -0.21
N GLY A 127 -5.81 9.14 0.23
CA GLY A 127 -4.91 9.90 1.08
C GLY A 127 -4.27 11.11 0.39
N TYR A 128 -4.13 11.08 -0.94
CA TYR A 128 -3.57 12.17 -1.73
C TYR A 128 -4.54 13.34 -1.95
N VAL A 129 -5.85 13.06 -2.05
CA VAL A 129 -6.89 14.07 -2.31
C VAL A 129 -7.26 14.88 -1.07
N LEU A 130 -6.94 14.37 0.13
CA LEU A 130 -7.17 15.05 1.41
C LEU A 130 -6.25 16.27 1.59
#